data_AF-A0AAI8ZLJ2-F1
#
_entry.id   AF-A0AAI8ZLJ2-F1
#
_cell.length_a   1.000
_cell.length_b   1.000
_cell.length_c   1.000
_cell.angle_alpha   90.00
_cell.angle_beta   90.00
_cell.angle_gamma   90.00
#
_symmetry.space_group_name_H-M   'P 1'
#
loop_
_entity.id
_entity.type
_entity.pdbx_description
1 polymer ?
#
loop_
_entity_poly.entity_id
_entity_poly.type
_entity_poly.pdbx_seq_one_letter_code
_entity_poly.pdbx_strand_id
1 'polypeptide(L)'
;MNALFNAKGERIPPRPSLTDEMKKEGALKAVKSGHLSRVEEDDAEQFSIDIAKHYHSGIDAYDLAKDMDNYGGWEVDSMFVDDMEQVDSYIRDVLSNAINDWARAYEPVPPFELGTELQVYSFSTNIHGGVIDGICEHTPATYLVKMHDRAEDDTSRRLISFEDAKLRALNVGDVVAPIKADYQLASGCGRYDSAVVVSVEPFVITSHAADMRWQSTVKREQFKIVGKVEGEALEACMKRLEA
;
A
#
# COMPACT_ATOMS: atom_id res chain seq x y z
N MET A 1 -5.05 -0.62 8.64
CA MET A 1 -4.31 0.53 8.12
C MET A 1 -3.37 1.01 9.21
N ASN A 2 -2.10 1.28 8.87
CA ASN A 2 -1.11 1.84 9.78
C ASN A 2 -1.47 3.29 10.09
N ALA A 3 -1.29 3.70 11.34
CA ALA A 3 -1.27 5.13 11.66
C ALA A 3 0.02 5.72 11.07
N LEU A 4 -0.11 6.87 10.41
CA LEU A 4 1.02 7.59 9.84
C LEU A 4 1.50 8.68 10.80
N PHE A 5 2.78 8.99 10.71
CA PHE A 5 3.45 9.99 11.52
C PHE A 5 4.33 10.88 10.64
N ASN A 6 4.55 12.11 11.08
CA ASN A 6 5.51 13.02 10.45
C ASN A 6 6.92 12.86 11.09
N ALA A 7 7.89 13.62 10.59
CA ALA A 7 9.27 13.58 11.08
C ALA A 7 9.42 14.00 12.56
N LYS A 8 8.43 14.70 13.13
CA LYS A 8 8.39 15.08 14.56
C LYS A 8 7.82 13.98 15.46
N GLY A 9 7.38 12.86 14.88
CA GLY A 9 6.71 11.78 15.60
C GLY A 9 5.25 12.10 15.95
N GLU A 10 4.67 13.13 15.34
CA GLU A 10 3.26 13.48 15.54
C GLU A 10 2.39 12.62 14.63
N ARG A 11 1.28 12.11 15.18
CA ARG A 11 0.29 11.38 14.39
C ARG A 11 -0.43 12.35 13.45
N ILE A 12 -0.50 12.01 12.17
CA ILE A 12 -1.12 12.84 11.14
C ILE A 12 -2.54 12.35 10.80
N PRO A 13 -3.42 13.20 10.24
CA PRO A 13 -4.73 12.75 9.77
C PRO A 13 -4.60 11.70 8.66
N PRO A 14 -5.63 10.85 8.49
CA PRO A 14 -5.63 9.84 7.43
C PRO A 14 -5.49 10.50 6.05
N ARG A 15 -4.93 9.75 5.09
CA ARG A 15 -4.89 10.16 3.69
C ARG A 15 -6.32 10.45 3.22
N PRO A 16 -6.54 11.57 2.48
CA PRO A 16 -7.84 11.84 1.88
C PRO A 16 -8.30 10.67 1.01
N SER A 17 -9.56 10.28 1.19
CA SER A 17 -10.27 9.32 0.35
C SER A 17 -11.35 10.04 -0.43
N LEU A 18 -11.78 9.47 -1.56
CA LEU A 18 -12.83 10.06 -2.37
C LEU A 18 -14.15 10.21 -1.59
N THR A 19 -14.61 11.45 -1.40
CA THR A 19 -15.91 11.76 -0.79
C THR A 19 -16.92 12.23 -1.83
N ASP A 20 -18.20 12.28 -1.46
CA ASP A 20 -19.25 12.78 -2.36
C ASP A 20 -19.05 14.26 -2.68
N GLU A 21 -18.53 15.06 -1.74
CA GLU A 21 -18.17 16.47 -1.99
C GLU A 21 -17.07 16.59 -3.05
N MET A 22 -16.05 15.71 -3.00
CA MET A 22 -14.99 15.67 -4.02
C MET A 22 -15.54 15.26 -5.39
N LYS A 23 -16.46 14.28 -5.45
CA LYS A 23 -17.13 13.88 -6.69
C LYS A 23 -17.94 15.05 -7.27
N LYS A 24 -18.72 15.76 -6.43
CA LYS A 24 -19.46 16.96 -6.83
C LYS A 24 -18.54 18.04 -7.36
N GLU A 25 -17.45 18.33 -6.64
CA GLU A 25 -16.46 19.32 -7.07
C GLU A 25 -15.84 18.96 -8.43
N GLY A 26 -15.47 17.69 -8.62
CA GLY A 26 -14.93 17.19 -9.90
C GLY A 26 -15.94 17.32 -11.04
N ALA A 27 -17.19 16.91 -10.82
CA ALA A 27 -18.26 17.05 -11.80
C ALA A 27 -18.52 18.52 -12.18
N LEU A 28 -18.60 19.41 -11.19
CA LEU A 28 -18.76 20.85 -11.44
C LEU A 28 -17.57 21.45 -12.20
N LYS A 29 -16.34 21.01 -11.91
CA LYS A 29 -15.15 21.40 -12.66
C LYS A 29 -15.22 20.92 -14.12
N ALA A 30 -15.71 19.70 -14.34
CA ALA A 30 -15.90 19.16 -15.68
C ALA A 30 -16.89 19.99 -16.50
N VAL A 31 -18.07 20.30 -15.94
CA VAL A 31 -19.07 21.17 -16.62
C VAL A 31 -18.47 22.54 -16.93
N LYS A 32 -17.84 23.19 -15.95
CA LYS A 32 -17.22 24.52 -16.11
C LYS A 32 -16.05 24.57 -17.09
N SER A 33 -15.45 23.42 -17.40
CA SER A 33 -14.39 23.36 -18.40
C SER A 33 -14.91 23.61 -19.82
N GLY A 34 -16.22 23.47 -20.05
CA GLY A 34 -16.84 23.57 -21.36
C GLY A 34 -16.51 22.41 -22.30
N HIS A 35 -15.90 21.34 -21.78
CA HIS A 35 -15.57 20.13 -22.56
C HIS A 35 -16.70 19.10 -22.60
N LEU A 36 -17.75 19.27 -21.79
CA LEU A 36 -18.91 18.37 -21.81
C LEU A 36 -19.85 18.80 -22.95
N SER A 37 -20.21 17.85 -23.80
CA SER A 37 -21.03 18.07 -24.98
C SER A 37 -22.52 17.99 -24.71
N ARG A 38 -22.93 17.25 -23.67
CA ARG A 38 -24.32 16.91 -23.35
C ARG A 38 -24.81 17.45 -22.01
N VAL A 39 -23.95 18.12 -21.26
CA VAL A 39 -24.30 18.70 -19.97
C VAL A 39 -24.18 20.22 -20.05
N GLU A 40 -25.32 20.89 -19.91
CA GLU A 40 -25.38 22.36 -19.91
C GLU A 40 -25.02 22.93 -18.53
N GLU A 41 -24.59 24.20 -18.49
CA GLU A 41 -24.19 24.86 -17.24
C GLU A 41 -25.37 25.00 -16.26
N ASP A 42 -26.59 25.20 -16.76
CA ASP A 42 -27.80 25.33 -15.95
C ASP A 42 -28.14 24.03 -15.19
N ASP A 43 -27.73 22.87 -15.72
CA ASP A 43 -27.95 21.57 -15.10
C ASP A 43 -26.79 21.12 -14.20
N ALA A 44 -25.72 21.92 -14.09
CA ALA A 44 -24.46 21.53 -13.44
C ALA A 44 -24.63 21.08 -11.97
N GLU A 45 -25.52 21.74 -11.23
CA GLU A 45 -25.77 21.40 -9.82
C GLU A 45 -26.40 20.01 -9.71
N GLN A 46 -27.48 19.76 -10.45
CA GLN A 46 -28.17 18.47 -10.44
C GLN A 46 -27.26 17.37 -10.99
N PHE A 47 -26.52 17.64 -12.07
CA PHE A 47 -25.52 16.74 -12.63
C PHE A 47 -24.50 16.30 -11.58
N SER A 48 -23.96 17.25 -10.81
CA SER A 48 -22.97 16.95 -9.78
C SER A 48 -23.51 16.06 -8.66
N ILE A 49 -24.78 16.23 -8.30
CA ILE A 49 -25.46 15.42 -7.28
C ILE A 49 -25.61 13.98 -7.76
N ASP A 50 -26.05 13.80 -9.00
CA ASP A 50 -26.25 12.47 -9.60
C ASP A 50 -24.92 11.75 -9.81
N ILE A 51 -23.89 12.46 -10.31
CA ILE A 51 -22.53 11.90 -10.40
C ILE A 51 -22.03 11.44 -9.03
N ALA A 52 -22.22 12.23 -7.97
CA ALA A 52 -21.73 11.83 -6.64
C ALA A 52 -22.38 10.54 -6.13
N LYS A 53 -23.66 10.32 -6.48
CA LYS A 53 -24.43 9.14 -6.11
C LYS A 53 -24.04 7.89 -6.89
N HIS A 54 -23.77 8.04 -8.19
CA HIS A 54 -23.57 6.90 -9.10
C HIS A 54 -22.09 6.58 -9.35
N TYR A 55 -21.20 7.56 -9.24
CA TYR A 55 -19.77 7.36 -9.44
C TYR A 55 -19.12 6.58 -8.30
N HIS A 56 -18.35 5.55 -8.67
CA HIS A 56 -17.34 4.94 -7.84
C HIS A 56 -16.02 4.81 -8.61
N SER A 57 -14.90 4.75 -7.91
CA SER A 57 -13.60 4.57 -8.57
C SER A 57 -13.59 3.28 -9.39
N GLY A 58 -13.15 3.39 -10.65
CA GLY A 58 -13.06 2.27 -11.58
C GLY A 58 -14.39 1.87 -12.24
N ILE A 59 -15.47 2.64 -12.06
CA ILE A 59 -16.67 2.48 -12.90
C ILE A 59 -16.31 2.77 -14.36
N ASP A 60 -16.82 1.97 -15.28
CA ASP A 60 -16.69 2.23 -16.71
C ASP A 60 -17.61 3.38 -17.14
N ALA A 61 -17.20 4.19 -18.11
CA ALA A 61 -17.95 5.35 -18.56
C ALA A 61 -19.36 4.99 -19.08
N TYR A 62 -19.50 3.84 -19.77
CA TYR A 62 -20.80 3.37 -20.24
C TYR A 62 -21.73 3.00 -19.08
N ASP A 63 -21.20 2.29 -18.08
CA ASP A 63 -21.97 1.89 -16.90
C ASP A 63 -22.39 3.11 -16.07
N LEU A 64 -21.50 4.10 -15.90
CA LEU A 64 -21.85 5.36 -15.26
C LEU A 64 -22.94 6.10 -16.02
N ALA A 65 -22.80 6.23 -17.35
CA ALA A 65 -23.82 6.87 -18.17
C ALA A 65 -25.17 6.15 -18.06
N LYS A 66 -25.17 4.82 -18.09
CA LYS A 66 -26.38 4.02 -17.93
C LYS A 66 -27.06 4.21 -16.56
N ASP A 67 -26.28 4.38 -15.50
CA ASP A 67 -26.84 4.71 -14.19
C ASP A 67 -27.46 6.12 -14.17
N MET A 68 -26.84 7.08 -14.86
CA MET A 68 -27.39 8.43 -15.04
C MET A 68 -28.71 8.40 -15.84
N ASP A 69 -28.83 7.58 -16.89
CA ASP A 69 -30.09 7.35 -17.63
C ASP A 69 -31.17 6.75 -16.72
N ASN A 70 -30.89 5.58 -16.13
CA ASN A 70 -31.89 4.81 -15.38
C ASN A 70 -32.39 5.48 -14.10
N TYR A 71 -31.53 6.27 -13.44
CA TYR A 71 -31.80 6.78 -12.09
C TYR A 71 -31.75 8.30 -11.97
N GLY A 72 -31.07 8.99 -12.88
CA GLY A 72 -31.00 10.45 -12.94
C GLY A 72 -31.91 11.06 -14.01
N GLY A 73 -32.44 10.26 -14.95
CA GLY A 73 -33.31 10.75 -16.03
C GLY A 73 -32.57 11.56 -17.10
N TRP A 74 -31.26 11.34 -17.23
CA TRP A 74 -30.41 11.99 -18.22
C TRP A 74 -30.63 11.38 -19.61
N GLU A 75 -30.71 12.21 -20.64
CA GLU A 75 -30.75 11.72 -22.02
C GLU A 75 -29.34 11.26 -22.43
N VAL A 76 -29.15 9.95 -22.47
CA VAL A 76 -27.83 9.35 -22.73
C VAL A 76 -27.72 8.91 -24.18
N ASP A 77 -26.74 9.49 -24.86
CA ASP A 77 -26.25 9.06 -26.16
C ASP A 77 -24.74 8.76 -26.10
N SER A 78 -24.13 8.47 -27.26
CA SER A 78 -22.70 8.16 -27.30
C SER A 78 -21.82 9.34 -26.83
N MET A 79 -22.24 10.58 -27.06
CA MET A 79 -21.48 11.76 -26.63
C MET A 79 -21.56 11.94 -25.11
N PHE A 80 -22.68 11.58 -24.49
CA PHE A 80 -22.80 11.58 -23.02
C PHE A 80 -21.85 10.54 -22.39
N VAL A 81 -21.64 9.40 -23.04
CA VAL A 81 -20.65 8.40 -22.57
C VAL A 81 -19.23 8.99 -22.62
N ASP A 82 -18.85 9.66 -23.70
CA ASP A 82 -17.55 10.34 -23.82
C ASP A 82 -17.38 11.42 -22.73
N ASP A 83 -18.45 12.16 -22.42
CA ASP A 83 -18.46 13.14 -21.33
C ASP A 83 -18.16 12.51 -19.96
N MET A 84 -18.59 11.26 -19.71
CA MET A 84 -18.31 10.55 -18.45
C MET A 84 -16.82 10.23 -18.25
N GLU A 85 -16.08 9.95 -19.33
CA GLU A 85 -14.63 9.77 -19.25
C GLU A 85 -13.94 11.06 -18.78
N GLN A 86 -14.41 12.20 -19.27
CA GLN A 86 -13.88 13.50 -18.88
C GLN A 86 -14.18 13.80 -17.41
N VAL A 87 -15.39 13.51 -16.94
CA VAL A 87 -15.80 13.68 -15.54
C VAL A 87 -14.92 12.87 -14.60
N ASP A 88 -14.65 11.61 -14.93
CA ASP A 88 -13.76 10.75 -14.17
C ASP A 88 -12.35 11.35 -14.01
N SER A 89 -11.78 11.93 -15.08
CA SER A 89 -10.49 12.63 -15.01
C SER A 89 -10.52 13.79 -14.01
N TYR A 90 -11.55 14.65 -14.05
CA TYR A 90 -11.65 15.78 -13.12
C TYR A 90 -11.87 15.35 -11.66
N ILE A 91 -12.62 14.28 -11.42
CA ILE A 91 -12.79 13.72 -10.07
C ILE A 91 -11.46 13.18 -9.53
N ARG A 92 -10.69 12.46 -10.37
CA ARG A 92 -9.35 11.99 -10.00
C ARG A 92 -8.40 13.14 -9.70
N ASP A 93 -8.47 14.22 -10.47
CA ASP A 93 -7.65 15.42 -10.23
C ASP A 93 -7.98 16.10 -8.90
N VAL A 94 -9.27 16.20 -8.53
CA VAL A 94 -9.68 16.74 -7.22
C VAL A 94 -9.07 15.90 -6.09
N LEU A 95 -9.21 14.58 -6.15
CA LEU A 95 -8.65 13.69 -5.14
C LEU A 95 -7.11 13.76 -5.10
N SER A 96 -6.45 13.75 -6.26
CA SER A 96 -5.00 13.84 -6.39
C SER A 96 -4.47 15.14 -5.77
N ASN A 97 -5.12 16.27 -6.05
CA ASN A 97 -4.79 17.56 -5.45
C ASN A 97 -4.94 17.54 -3.93
N ALA A 98 -6.05 16.99 -3.41
CA ALA A 98 -6.25 16.86 -1.97
C ALA A 98 -5.17 16.00 -1.30
N ILE A 99 -4.76 14.89 -1.93
CA ILE A 99 -3.66 14.04 -1.45
C ILE A 99 -2.32 14.79 -1.49
N ASN A 100 -2.05 15.56 -2.54
CA ASN A 100 -0.83 16.37 -2.67
C ASN A 100 -0.77 17.52 -1.65
N ASP A 101 -1.90 18.16 -1.36
CA ASP A 101 -2.01 19.18 -0.30
C ASP A 101 -1.78 18.55 1.08
N TRP A 102 -2.42 17.41 1.36
CA TRP A 102 -2.23 16.65 2.59
C TRP A 102 -0.76 16.25 2.78
N ALA A 103 -0.12 15.70 1.74
CA ALA A 103 1.26 15.27 1.82
C ALA A 103 2.23 16.44 2.07
N ARG A 104 1.99 17.59 1.45
CA ARG A 104 2.76 18.82 1.69
C ARG A 104 2.56 19.39 3.10
N ALA A 105 1.34 19.31 3.62
CA ALA A 105 1.01 19.84 4.95
C ALA A 105 1.56 18.97 6.09
N TYR A 106 1.56 17.65 5.91
CA TYR A 106 1.83 16.69 6.99
C TYR A 106 3.13 15.91 6.83
N GLU A 107 3.76 15.89 5.66
CA GLU A 107 5.06 15.25 5.39
C GLU A 107 5.16 13.83 5.98
N PRO A 108 4.29 12.89 5.53
CA PRO A 108 4.24 11.53 6.06
C PRO A 108 5.59 10.82 5.91
N VAL A 109 6.09 10.27 7.02
CA VAL A 109 7.31 9.45 7.03
C VAL A 109 6.94 7.99 6.71
N PRO A 110 7.73 7.27 5.88
CA PRO A 110 7.51 5.86 5.61
C PRO A 110 7.51 5.02 6.90
N PRO A 111 6.46 4.21 7.16
CA PRO A 111 6.42 3.32 8.33
C PRO A 111 7.49 2.22 8.34
N PHE A 112 7.98 1.84 7.16
CA PHE A 112 8.95 0.76 6.96
C PHE A 112 10.07 1.24 6.05
N GLU A 113 11.23 0.61 6.18
CA GLU A 113 12.41 1.00 5.43
C GLU A 113 12.49 0.29 4.08
N LEU A 114 13.33 0.84 3.18
CA LEU A 114 13.69 0.13 1.96
C LEU A 114 14.33 -1.22 2.30
N GLY A 115 13.99 -2.25 1.53
CA GLY A 115 14.40 -3.63 1.79
C GLY A 115 13.45 -4.41 2.71
N THR A 116 12.51 -3.75 3.40
CA THR A 116 11.49 -4.46 4.21
C THR A 116 10.58 -5.29 3.31
N GLU A 117 10.23 -6.48 3.81
CA GLU A 117 9.41 -7.45 3.10
C GLU A 117 7.93 -7.31 3.48
N LEU A 118 7.09 -7.04 2.48
CA LEU A 118 5.65 -6.82 2.64
C LEU A 118 4.83 -8.03 2.19
N GLN A 119 3.69 -8.21 2.84
CA GLN A 119 2.63 -9.10 2.38
C GLN A 119 1.92 -8.45 1.19
N VAL A 120 2.20 -8.95 -0.02
CA VAL A 120 1.54 -8.50 -1.25
C VAL A 120 1.05 -9.72 -2.02
N TYR A 121 -0.22 -9.69 -2.42
CA TYR A 121 -0.85 -10.78 -3.17
C TYR A 121 -0.46 -10.72 -4.64
N SER A 122 -0.16 -11.88 -5.24
CA SER A 122 0.02 -12.00 -6.69
C SER A 122 -1.24 -12.62 -7.28
N PHE A 123 -1.79 -12.00 -8.32
CA PHE A 123 -2.95 -12.52 -9.05
C PHE A 123 -2.60 -13.66 -9.99
N SER A 124 -1.32 -13.78 -10.37
CA SER A 124 -0.84 -14.75 -11.37
C SER A 124 -0.17 -15.97 -10.75
N THR A 125 0.31 -15.87 -9.52
CA THR A 125 1.05 -16.94 -8.85
C THR A 125 0.61 -17.09 -7.40
N ASN A 126 0.79 -18.29 -6.83
CA ASN A 126 0.64 -18.51 -5.38
C ASN A 126 1.86 -18.02 -4.58
N ILE A 127 2.82 -17.33 -5.23
CA ILE A 127 3.97 -16.75 -4.56
C ILE A 127 3.56 -15.36 -4.08
N HIS A 128 3.40 -15.24 -2.77
CA HIS A 128 3.02 -13.99 -2.11
C HIS A 128 4.22 -13.29 -1.50
N GLY A 129 4.20 -11.97 -1.55
CA GLY A 129 5.20 -11.10 -0.97
C GLY A 129 5.98 -10.28 -2.00
N GLY A 130 6.57 -9.20 -1.50
CA GLY A 130 7.49 -8.37 -2.25
C GLY A 130 8.35 -7.51 -1.33
N VAL A 131 9.41 -6.95 -1.89
CA VAL A 131 10.36 -6.11 -1.16
C VAL A 131 10.14 -4.65 -1.54
N ILE A 132 10.18 -3.77 -0.54
CA ILE A 132 10.18 -2.32 -0.78
C ILE A 132 11.48 -1.94 -1.50
N ASP A 133 11.36 -1.54 -2.76
CA ASP A 133 12.48 -1.20 -3.64
C ASP A 133 12.65 0.32 -3.79
N GLY A 134 11.63 1.10 -3.42
CA GLY A 134 11.69 2.56 -3.46
C GLY A 134 10.44 3.24 -2.91
N ILE A 135 10.46 4.56 -2.96
CA ILE A 135 9.30 5.43 -2.71
C ILE A 135 8.85 6.00 -4.05
N CYS A 136 7.55 5.98 -4.34
CA CYS A 136 6.99 6.50 -5.57
C CYS A 136 7.11 8.04 -5.60
N GLU A 137 7.69 8.57 -6.67
CA GLU A 137 7.85 10.02 -6.86
C GLU A 137 6.56 10.70 -7.33
N HIS A 138 5.64 9.94 -7.94
CA HIS A 138 4.42 10.47 -8.58
C HIS A 138 3.19 10.41 -7.69
N THR A 139 3.19 9.55 -6.66
CA THR A 139 2.06 9.38 -5.74
C THR A 139 2.58 9.48 -4.32
N PRO A 140 2.21 10.53 -3.56
CA PRO A 140 2.72 10.72 -2.21
C PRO A 140 2.49 9.53 -1.29
N ALA A 141 3.39 9.35 -0.32
CA ALA A 141 3.30 8.31 0.71
C ALA A 141 3.05 6.90 0.16
N THR A 142 3.71 6.52 -0.94
CA THR A 142 3.47 5.25 -1.63
C THR A 142 4.79 4.54 -1.88
N TYR A 143 4.85 3.25 -1.55
CA TYR A 143 5.99 2.38 -1.82
C TYR A 143 5.96 1.84 -3.25
N LEU A 144 7.15 1.65 -3.82
CA LEU A 144 7.39 0.80 -4.98
C LEU A 144 7.83 -0.58 -4.47
N VAL A 145 7.01 -1.60 -4.71
CA VAL A 145 7.27 -2.96 -4.22
C VAL A 145 7.60 -3.89 -5.38
N LYS A 146 8.78 -4.52 -5.33
CA LYS A 146 9.17 -5.57 -6.28
C LYS A 146 8.65 -6.92 -5.79
N MET A 147 7.84 -7.58 -6.60
CA MET A 147 7.25 -8.88 -6.27
C MET A 147 8.29 -10.00 -6.35
N HIS A 148 8.20 -11.01 -5.47
CA HIS A 148 9.11 -12.16 -5.49
C HIS A 148 8.93 -13.09 -6.69
N ASP A 149 7.79 -13.02 -7.36
CA ASP A 149 7.49 -13.84 -8.54
C ASP A 149 8.02 -13.25 -9.85
N ARG A 150 8.84 -12.19 -9.77
CA ARG A 150 9.41 -11.47 -10.90
C ARG A 150 10.91 -11.73 -10.99
N ALA A 151 11.42 -11.71 -12.23
CA ALA A 151 12.84 -11.85 -12.49
C ALA A 151 13.64 -10.67 -11.92
N GLU A 152 14.95 -10.85 -11.74
CA GLU A 152 15.80 -9.80 -11.17
C GLU A 152 15.89 -8.54 -12.05
N ASP A 153 15.82 -8.69 -13.37
CA ASP A 153 15.83 -7.60 -14.35
C ASP A 153 14.45 -6.95 -14.56
N ASP A 154 13.39 -7.48 -13.94
CA ASP A 154 12.04 -6.96 -14.05
C ASP A 154 11.92 -5.60 -13.35
N THR A 155 11.43 -4.60 -14.10
CA THR A 155 11.24 -3.22 -13.65
C THR A 155 9.84 -2.93 -13.11
N SER A 156 8.91 -3.89 -13.17
CA SER A 156 7.55 -3.72 -12.67
C SER A 156 7.53 -3.59 -11.15
N ARG A 157 6.71 -2.66 -10.65
CA ARG A 157 6.53 -2.41 -9.22
C ARG A 157 5.05 -2.32 -8.90
N ARG A 158 4.65 -2.90 -7.77
CA ARG A 158 3.33 -2.68 -7.18
C ARG A 158 3.38 -1.40 -6.34
N LEU A 159 2.35 -0.57 -6.49
CA LEU A 159 2.15 0.62 -5.68
C LEU A 159 1.40 0.23 -4.41
N ILE A 160 2.00 0.50 -3.25
CA ILE A 160 1.39 0.22 -1.94
C ILE A 160 1.46 1.48 -1.07
N SER A 161 0.32 2.03 -0.71
CA SER A 161 0.22 3.16 0.23
C SER A 161 0.86 2.83 1.58
N PHE A 162 1.49 3.80 2.23
CA PHE A 162 2.16 3.61 3.53
C PHE A 162 1.24 3.02 4.60
N GLU A 163 -0.01 3.45 4.63
CA GLU A 163 -1.04 2.99 5.56
C GLU A 163 -1.52 1.55 5.26
N ASP A 164 -1.34 1.06 4.04
CA ASP A 164 -1.76 -0.28 3.62
C ASP A 164 -0.64 -1.31 3.67
N ALA A 165 0.61 -0.86 3.84
CA ALA A 165 1.76 -1.73 3.96
C ALA A 165 1.62 -2.68 5.16
N LYS A 166 1.74 -3.98 4.93
CA LYS A 166 1.72 -5.00 5.97
C LYS A 166 2.97 -5.84 5.86
N LEU A 167 3.65 -6.09 6.98
CA LEU A 167 4.81 -6.97 7.01
C LEU A 167 4.42 -8.38 6.56
N ARG A 168 5.31 -9.06 5.84
CA ARG A 168 5.12 -10.47 5.52
C ARG A 168 5.04 -11.29 6.82
N ALA A 169 3.98 -12.10 6.95
CA ALA A 169 3.82 -12.98 8.11
C ALA A 169 5.00 -13.95 8.21
N LEU A 170 5.48 -14.17 9.44
CA LEU A 170 6.47 -15.20 9.76
C LEU A 170 5.79 -16.41 10.36
N ASN A 171 6.45 -17.55 10.21
CA ASN A 171 6.17 -18.77 10.92
C ASN A 171 7.38 -19.16 11.77
N VAL A 172 7.11 -19.91 12.84
CA VAL A 172 8.19 -20.61 13.57
C VAL A 172 8.91 -21.55 12.58
N GLY A 173 10.23 -21.50 12.61
CA GLY A 173 11.11 -22.20 11.67
C GLY A 173 11.53 -21.39 10.45
N ASP A 174 10.95 -20.22 10.18
CA ASP A 174 11.46 -19.36 9.12
C ASP A 174 12.89 -18.90 9.44
N VAL A 175 13.77 -18.91 8.44
CA VAL A 175 15.12 -18.35 8.54
C VAL A 175 15.07 -16.92 8.05
N VAL A 176 15.57 -16.01 8.87
CA VAL A 176 15.54 -14.58 8.61
C VAL A 176 16.94 -13.99 8.56
N ALA A 177 17.16 -13.04 7.65
CA ALA A 177 18.41 -12.30 7.52
C ALA A 177 18.15 -10.79 7.66
N PRO A 178 19.10 -10.03 8.24
CA PRO A 178 19.00 -8.58 8.31
C PRO A 178 18.82 -7.92 6.93
N ILE A 179 17.95 -6.91 6.83
CA ILE A 179 17.79 -6.12 5.59
C ILE A 179 18.92 -5.11 5.38
N LYS A 180 19.65 -4.76 6.45
CA LYS A 180 20.80 -3.86 6.45
C LYS A 180 21.94 -4.46 7.28
N ALA A 181 23.18 -4.06 6.97
CA ALA A 181 24.38 -4.57 7.63
C ALA A 181 24.57 -4.06 9.08
N ASP A 182 23.93 -2.97 9.45
CA ASP A 182 23.94 -2.38 10.80
C ASP A 182 23.00 -3.10 11.78
N TYR A 183 21.99 -3.80 11.27
CA TYR A 183 21.14 -4.73 12.02
C TYR A 183 21.89 -6.02 12.33
N GLN A 184 22.91 -5.92 13.18
CA GLN A 184 23.81 -7.03 13.49
C GLN A 184 23.13 -8.06 14.38
N LEU A 185 22.99 -9.28 13.85
CA LEU A 185 22.90 -10.48 14.67
C LEU A 185 24.31 -10.76 15.19
N ALA A 186 24.59 -10.29 16.38
CA ALA A 186 25.90 -10.43 16.99
C ALA A 186 25.80 -10.92 18.44
N SER A 187 26.87 -11.56 18.86
CA SER A 187 27.21 -11.82 20.26
C SER A 187 28.52 -11.12 20.60
N GLY A 188 28.91 -11.15 21.88
CA GLY A 188 30.25 -10.70 22.27
C GLY A 188 31.39 -11.48 21.60
N CYS A 189 31.11 -12.64 21.00
CA CYS A 189 32.09 -13.57 20.46
C CYS A 189 31.91 -13.90 18.97
N GLY A 190 30.92 -13.32 18.27
CA GLY A 190 30.64 -13.68 16.88
C GLY A 190 29.55 -12.85 16.21
N ARG A 191 29.45 -12.99 14.88
CA ARG A 191 28.40 -12.40 14.03
C ARG A 191 27.73 -13.49 13.22
N TYR A 192 26.46 -13.29 12.91
CA TYR A 192 25.61 -14.25 12.23
C TYR A 192 24.93 -13.59 11.03
N ASP A 193 24.92 -14.28 9.90
CA ASP A 193 24.29 -13.77 8.67
C ASP A 193 22.76 -13.99 8.67
N SER A 194 22.29 -14.96 9.46
CA SER A 194 20.88 -15.28 9.60
C SER A 194 20.57 -15.93 10.95
N ALA A 195 19.28 -15.97 11.27
CA ALA A 195 18.74 -16.57 12.49
C ALA A 195 17.43 -17.31 12.20
N VAL A 196 17.06 -18.23 13.08
CA VAL A 196 15.82 -19.01 13.01
C VAL A 196 14.77 -18.36 13.90
N VAL A 197 13.57 -18.17 13.36
CA VAL A 197 12.41 -17.68 14.12
C VAL A 197 11.88 -18.78 15.02
N VAL A 198 11.92 -18.56 16.33
CA VAL A 198 11.42 -19.52 17.33
C VAL A 198 10.12 -19.04 17.97
N SER A 199 9.84 -17.74 17.95
CA SER A 199 8.55 -17.18 18.37
C SER A 199 8.23 -15.96 17.51
N VAL A 200 6.97 -15.83 17.09
CA VAL A 200 6.50 -14.68 16.29
C VAL A 200 5.99 -13.57 17.19
N GLU A 201 5.25 -13.92 18.26
CA GLU A 201 4.71 -12.98 19.24
C GLU A 201 4.90 -13.53 20.67
N PRO A 202 5.89 -13.03 21.44
CA PRO A 202 6.85 -11.99 21.07
C PRO A 202 7.81 -12.45 19.96
N PHE A 203 8.38 -11.50 19.20
CA PHE A 203 9.37 -11.82 18.18
C PHE A 203 10.69 -12.26 18.81
N VAL A 204 11.04 -13.54 18.64
CA VAL A 204 12.27 -14.15 19.17
C VAL A 204 12.92 -14.98 18.07
N ILE A 205 14.22 -14.76 17.91
CA ILE A 205 15.06 -15.47 16.94
C ILE A 205 16.29 -16.06 17.64
N THR A 206 16.82 -17.16 17.10
CA THR A 206 18.04 -17.81 17.61
C THR A 206 19.06 -18.01 16.51
N SER A 207 20.33 -18.16 16.85
CA SER A 207 21.31 -18.67 15.90
C SER A 207 20.95 -20.11 15.48
N HIS A 208 21.46 -20.56 14.34
CA HIS A 208 21.27 -21.94 13.86
C HIS A 208 21.82 -22.99 14.83
N ALA A 209 22.87 -22.65 15.58
CA ALA A 209 23.44 -23.51 16.61
C ALA A 209 22.74 -23.40 17.98
N ALA A 210 21.69 -22.57 18.08
CA ALA A 210 20.94 -22.30 19.30
C ALA A 210 21.80 -21.73 20.46
N ASP A 211 23.01 -21.26 20.18
CA ASP A 211 23.92 -20.66 21.16
C ASP A 211 23.60 -19.19 21.49
N MET A 212 22.83 -18.51 20.62
CA MET A 212 22.39 -17.13 20.78
C MET A 212 20.88 -16.99 20.65
N ARG A 213 20.31 -16.08 21.44
CA ARG A 213 18.90 -15.70 21.41
C ARG A 213 18.79 -14.17 21.39
N TRP A 214 18.00 -13.65 20.45
CA TRP A 214 17.68 -12.23 20.36
C TRP A 214 16.17 -12.01 20.49
N GLN A 215 15.81 -10.98 21.25
CA GLN A 215 14.42 -10.58 21.48
C GLN A 215 14.30 -9.07 21.66
N SER A 216 15.01 -8.48 22.63
CA SER A 216 14.88 -7.06 22.98
C SER A 216 15.59 -6.11 22.02
N THR A 217 16.61 -6.58 21.32
CA THR A 217 17.47 -5.76 20.43
C THR A 217 17.09 -5.86 18.96
N VAL A 218 16.02 -6.59 18.63
CA VAL A 218 15.62 -6.90 17.27
C VAL A 218 14.13 -6.62 17.08
N LYS A 219 13.76 -6.15 15.90
CA LYS A 219 12.36 -5.93 15.50
C LYS A 219 12.06 -6.70 14.22
N ARG A 220 10.82 -7.15 14.06
CA ARG A 220 10.38 -7.91 12.88
C ARG A 220 10.71 -7.18 11.57
N GLU A 221 10.45 -5.87 11.47
CA GLU A 221 10.66 -5.11 10.22
C GLU A 221 12.11 -5.06 9.73
N GLN A 222 13.09 -5.38 10.58
CA GLN A 222 14.52 -5.34 10.26
C GLN A 222 14.99 -6.58 9.49
N PHE A 223 14.12 -7.55 9.25
CA PHE A 223 14.50 -8.84 8.67
C PHE A 223 13.64 -9.22 7.46
N LYS A 224 14.24 -9.99 6.56
CA LYS A 224 13.58 -10.66 5.43
C LYS A 224 13.69 -12.17 5.57
N ILE A 225 12.73 -12.91 5.03
CA ILE A 225 12.78 -14.38 5.01
C ILE A 225 13.76 -14.83 3.91
N VAL A 226 14.68 -15.73 4.27
CA VAL A 226 15.69 -16.29 3.35
C VAL A 226 15.67 -17.81 3.27
N GLY A 227 14.88 -18.48 4.11
CA GLY A 227 14.80 -19.94 4.12
C GLY A 227 13.88 -20.46 5.21
N LYS A 228 13.98 -21.76 5.48
CA LYS A 228 13.20 -22.46 6.50
C LYS A 228 14.02 -23.59 7.12
N VAL A 229 13.84 -23.81 8.42
CA VAL A 229 14.38 -24.93 9.19
C VAL A 229 13.21 -25.72 9.77
N GLU A 230 13.30 -27.05 9.73
CA GLU A 230 12.27 -27.98 10.21
C GLU A 230 12.92 -29.16 10.95
N GLY A 231 12.10 -29.98 11.62
CA GLY A 231 12.54 -31.21 12.29
C GLY A 231 13.47 -30.98 13.49
N GLU A 232 14.43 -31.89 13.69
CA GLU A 232 15.33 -31.89 14.86
C GLU A 232 16.11 -30.58 15.04
N ALA A 233 16.49 -29.93 13.92
CA ALA A 233 17.21 -28.66 13.95
C ALA A 233 16.33 -27.52 14.50
N LEU A 234 15.04 -27.50 14.16
CA LEU A 234 14.09 -26.54 14.71
C LEU A 234 13.84 -26.83 16.20
N GLU A 235 13.66 -28.10 16.56
CA GLU A 235 13.47 -28.49 17.97
C GLU A 235 14.65 -28.07 18.85
N ALA A 236 15.89 -28.20 18.35
CA ALA A 236 17.08 -27.73 19.06
C ALA A 236 17.06 -26.22 19.31
N CYS A 237 16.65 -25.42 18.32
CA CYS A 237 16.49 -23.97 18.46
C CYS A 237 15.37 -23.61 19.47
N MET A 238 14.24 -24.31 19.40
CA MET A 238 13.07 -24.06 20.23
C MET A 238 13.32 -24.30 21.72
N LYS A 239 14.19 -25.26 22.09
CA LYS A 239 14.58 -25.52 23.50
C LYS A 239 15.12 -24.28 24.22
N ARG A 240 15.59 -23.26 23.49
CA ARG A 240 16.09 -22.00 24.07
C ARG A 240 14.99 -21.02 24.49
N LEU A 241 13.73 -21.27 24.14
CA LEU A 241 12.60 -20.50 24.67
C LEU A 241 12.27 -20.87 26.11
N GLU A 242 12.54 -22.12 26.51
CA GLU A 242 12.20 -22.67 27.82
C GLU A 242 13.28 -22.44 28.89
N ALA A 243 14.46 -21.97 28.49
CA ALA A 243 15.65 -21.77 29.32
C ALA A 243 15.98 -20.29 29.53
#